data_AF-A0A3L6E9X2-F1
#
_entry.id   AF-A0A3L6E9X2-F1
#
_cell.length_a   1.000
_cell.length_b   1.000
_cell.length_c   1.000
_cell.angle_alpha   90.00
_cell.angle_beta   90.00
_cell.angle_gamma   90.00
#
_symmetry.space_group_name_H-M   'P 1'
#
loop_
_entity.id
_entity.type
_entity.pdbx_description
1 polymer ?
#
loop_
_entity_poly.entity_id
_entity_poly.type
_entity_poly.pdbx_seq_one_letter_code
_entity_poly.pdbx_strand_id
1 'polypeptide(L)'
;MDDAQGYQEGDDHELVLKKQEWIKTQDMLKSKLILEDEFAWSLPSVGSGLDEPEWCKLKYIGGTDISFLKEDPSTACAAVVVLNADTLEVVHEEFNVVRLQVPYIPGFLAFREAPVLLGLLEKLKINAPHFCPQLLMVDGNGLLHPRGFGLACHLGVLADIPTIGVGKNLHQVDGLNQSEVRRQLGSKENCNRELVLLTGQSGTKWGMAMRSCPGSSKPIYVLLAVVEFSETNM
;
A
#
# COMPACT_ATOMS: atom_id res chain seq x y z
N MET A 1 -43.69 -24.30 7.38
CA MET A 1 -43.31 -23.72 8.69
C MET A 1 -42.12 -22.85 8.38
N ASP A 2 -42.43 -21.56 8.21
CA ASP A 2 -41.51 -20.50 7.91
C ASP A 2 -40.66 -20.21 9.14
N ASP A 3 -39.34 -20.29 9.01
CA ASP A 3 -38.41 -19.65 9.94
C ASP A 3 -37.73 -18.50 9.19
N ALA A 4 -38.51 -17.41 9.04
CA ALA A 4 -37.97 -16.09 8.80
C ALA A 4 -37.30 -15.61 10.09
N GLN A 5 -36.04 -15.99 10.30
CA GLN A 5 -35.21 -15.36 11.33
C GLN A 5 -34.89 -13.93 10.88
N GLY A 6 -35.42 -12.97 11.63
CA GLY A 6 -35.39 -11.55 11.31
C GLY A 6 -33.98 -11.00 11.14
N TYR A 7 -33.72 -10.42 9.98
CA TYR A 7 -32.69 -9.41 9.80
C TYR A 7 -33.07 -8.19 10.66
N GLN A 8 -32.23 -7.85 11.64
CA GLN A 8 -32.51 -6.77 12.59
C GLN A 8 -32.04 -5.42 12.03
N GLU A 9 -32.96 -4.45 11.93
CA GLU A 9 -32.71 -3.03 11.58
C GLU A 9 -31.57 -2.37 12.39
N GLY A 10 -31.24 -2.90 13.57
CA GLY A 10 -30.16 -2.39 14.42
C GLY A 10 -28.74 -2.63 13.88
N ASP A 11 -28.51 -3.74 13.18
CA ASP A 11 -27.18 -4.10 12.63
C ASP A 11 -26.80 -3.20 11.45
N ASP A 12 -27.79 -2.83 10.62
CA ASP A 12 -27.58 -1.92 9.49
C ASP A 12 -27.30 -0.48 9.95
N HIS A 13 -27.97 -0.03 11.02
CA HIS A 13 -27.71 1.28 11.60
C HIS A 13 -26.29 1.39 12.21
N GLU A 14 -25.82 0.36 12.91
CA GLU A 14 -24.46 0.31 13.45
C GLU A 14 -23.41 0.33 12.34
N LEU A 15 -23.62 -0.45 11.27
CA LEU A 15 -22.74 -0.45 10.09
C LEU A 15 -22.71 0.92 9.39
N VAL A 16 -23.84 1.62 9.30
CA VAL A 16 -23.91 2.98 8.73
C VAL A 16 -23.11 3.97 9.57
N LEU A 17 -23.29 3.96 10.89
CA LEU A 17 -22.53 4.83 11.80
C LEU A 17 -21.03 4.56 11.70
N LYS A 18 -20.63 3.28 11.69
CA LYS A 18 -19.23 2.86 11.56
C LYS A 18 -18.61 3.29 10.24
N LYS A 19 -19.36 3.19 9.13
CA LYS A 19 -18.91 3.73 7.84
C LYS A 19 -18.71 5.24 7.92
N GLN A 20 -19.63 5.98 8.52
CA GLN A 20 -19.48 7.44 8.65
C GLN A 20 -18.25 7.84 9.48
N GLU A 21 -17.97 7.11 10.55
CA GLU A 21 -16.75 7.28 11.34
C GLU A 21 -15.50 7.02 10.50
N TRP A 22 -15.44 5.90 9.78
CA TRP A 22 -14.30 5.54 8.95
C TRP A 22 -14.07 6.50 7.78
N ILE A 23 -15.15 7.05 7.21
CA ILE A 23 -15.07 8.12 6.21
C ILE A 23 -14.35 9.33 6.80
N LYS A 24 -14.79 9.81 7.97
CA LYS A 24 -14.16 10.95 8.65
C LYS A 24 -12.69 10.69 8.96
N THR A 25 -12.37 9.48 9.44
CA THR A 25 -10.99 9.09 9.72
C THR A 25 -10.14 9.04 8.46
N GLN A 26 -10.64 8.48 7.35
CA GLN A 26 -9.92 8.51 6.07
C GLN A 26 -9.68 9.93 5.58
N ASP A 27 -10.67 10.82 5.68
CA ASP A 27 -10.54 12.20 5.21
C ASP A 27 -9.51 12.97 6.05
N MET A 28 -9.53 12.78 7.38
CA MET A 28 -8.54 13.34 8.31
C MET A 28 -7.12 12.81 8.06
N LEU A 29 -6.95 11.50 7.84
CA LEU A 29 -5.62 10.94 7.55
C LEU A 29 -5.13 11.32 6.16
N LYS A 30 -6.04 11.36 5.17
CA LYS A 30 -5.74 11.77 3.81
C LYS A 30 -5.24 13.22 3.73
N SER A 31 -5.73 14.12 4.58
CA SER A 31 -5.23 15.49 4.62
C SER A 31 -3.78 15.60 5.11
N LYS A 32 -3.18 14.50 5.61
CA LYS A 32 -1.77 14.42 6.02
C LYS A 32 -0.89 13.74 4.97
N LEU A 33 -1.45 13.34 3.82
CA LEU A 33 -0.71 12.66 2.76
C LEU A 33 0.23 13.64 2.05
N ILE A 34 1.47 13.23 1.81
CA ILE A 34 2.50 14.01 1.12
C ILE A 34 2.80 13.29 -0.19
N LEU A 35 2.72 13.94 -1.35
CA LEU A 35 2.89 13.23 -2.64
C LEU A 35 4.16 13.61 -3.38
N GLU A 36 5.00 14.40 -2.71
CA GLU A 36 6.26 14.92 -3.25
C GLU A 36 7.41 14.18 -2.56
N ASP A 37 8.47 13.93 -3.33
CA ASP A 37 9.66 13.22 -2.85
C ASP A 37 10.52 14.18 -2.01
N GLU A 38 10.56 13.97 -0.69
CA GLU A 38 11.46 14.68 0.24
C GLU A 38 12.26 13.68 1.07
N PHE A 39 13.09 12.87 0.42
CA PHE A 39 13.88 11.84 1.10
C PHE A 39 15.23 12.36 1.58
N ALA A 40 15.62 12.01 2.81
CA ALA A 40 17.00 12.18 3.29
C ALA A 40 18.01 11.27 2.57
N TRP A 41 17.53 10.33 1.75
CA TRP A 41 18.31 9.35 1.00
C TRP A 41 18.08 9.46 -0.51
N SER A 42 19.09 9.11 -1.29
CA SER A 42 19.07 9.01 -2.74
C SER A 42 18.81 7.58 -3.19
N LEU A 43 18.17 7.45 -4.35
CA LEU A 43 18.11 6.18 -5.06
C LEU A 43 19.49 5.88 -5.64
N PRO A 44 19.94 4.61 -5.66
CA PRO A 44 21.11 4.22 -6.43
C PRO A 44 20.89 4.65 -7.87
N SER A 45 21.58 5.69 -8.31
CA SER A 45 21.46 6.17 -9.68
C SER A 45 21.98 5.07 -10.60
N VAL A 46 21.15 4.67 -11.56
CA VAL A 46 21.55 3.77 -12.64
C VAL A 46 22.58 4.53 -13.50
N GLY A 47 23.83 4.56 -13.07
CA GLY A 47 24.97 5.02 -13.88
C GLY A 47 25.78 6.24 -13.43
N SER A 48 25.64 6.79 -12.21
CA SER A 48 26.58 7.83 -11.75
C SER A 48 27.51 7.32 -10.65
N GLY A 49 28.75 6.97 -11.02
CA GLY A 49 29.84 6.61 -10.12
C GLY A 49 30.42 7.82 -9.37
N LEU A 50 29.56 8.60 -8.70
CA LEU A 50 29.99 9.60 -7.73
C LEU A 50 29.83 8.98 -6.34
N ASP A 51 30.87 9.09 -5.53
CA ASP A 51 30.94 8.63 -4.14
C ASP A 51 29.97 9.44 -3.26
N GLU A 52 28.67 9.15 -3.37
CA GLU A 52 27.69 9.68 -2.43
C GLU A 52 27.93 9.06 -1.05
N PRO A 53 27.84 9.84 0.04
CA PRO A 53 28.07 9.34 1.38
C PRO A 53 27.13 8.16 1.69
N GLU A 54 27.63 7.09 2.33
CA GLU A 54 26.82 5.91 2.65
C GLU A 54 25.59 6.19 3.52
N TRP A 55 25.56 7.31 4.25
CA TRP A 55 24.40 7.72 5.04
C TRP A 55 23.27 8.30 4.20
N CYS A 56 23.53 8.67 2.94
CA CYS A 56 22.53 9.14 2.01
C CYS A 56 21.91 8.01 1.17
N LYS A 57 22.28 6.74 1.35
CA LYS A 57 21.77 5.66 0.47
C LYS A 57 20.54 4.98 1.06
N LEU A 58 19.63 4.54 0.19
CA LEU A 58 18.59 3.58 0.55
C LEU A 58 19.25 2.25 0.92
N LYS A 59 19.10 1.81 2.18
CA LYS A 59 19.70 0.59 2.72
C LYS A 59 18.69 -0.53 2.92
N TYR A 60 17.49 -0.20 3.39
CA TYR A 60 16.48 -1.19 3.76
C TYR A 60 15.12 -0.88 3.16
N ILE A 61 14.56 -1.87 2.47
CA ILE A 61 13.21 -1.83 1.89
C ILE A 61 12.36 -2.86 2.64
N GLY A 62 11.28 -2.40 3.25
CA GLY A 62 10.29 -3.25 3.88
C GLY A 62 9.28 -3.77 2.87
N GLY A 63 8.75 -4.96 3.08
CA GLY A 63 7.61 -5.52 2.36
C GLY A 63 6.54 -5.98 3.35
N THR A 64 5.26 -5.69 3.08
CA THR A 64 4.16 -6.14 3.94
C THR A 64 3.09 -6.88 3.16
N ASP A 65 2.58 -7.97 3.73
CA ASP A 65 1.42 -8.70 3.24
C ASP A 65 0.53 -9.16 4.40
N ILE A 66 -0.74 -9.38 4.10
CA ILE A 66 -1.66 -10.09 4.98
C ILE A 66 -2.50 -11.09 4.20
N SER A 67 -2.41 -12.34 4.62
CA SER A 67 -3.05 -13.46 3.96
C SER A 67 -4.06 -14.13 4.90
N PHE A 68 -5.28 -14.32 4.42
CA PHE A 68 -6.38 -14.92 5.18
C PHE A 68 -6.39 -16.44 5.02
N LEU A 69 -6.69 -17.17 6.09
CA LEU A 69 -6.91 -18.62 6.02
C LEU A 69 -8.18 -18.90 5.21
N LYS A 70 -8.13 -19.93 4.35
CA LYS A 70 -9.25 -20.29 3.48
C LYS A 70 -10.38 -20.94 4.27
N GLU A 71 -10.01 -21.70 5.29
CA GLU A 71 -10.91 -22.47 6.15
C GLU A 71 -11.59 -21.56 7.18
N ASP A 72 -10.91 -20.50 7.62
CA ASP A 72 -11.42 -19.50 8.56
C ASP A 72 -11.02 -18.08 8.12
N PRO A 73 -11.89 -17.37 7.38
CA PRO A 73 -11.65 -16.01 6.94
C PRO A 73 -11.57 -14.97 8.08
N SER A 74 -11.87 -15.37 9.32
CA SER A 74 -11.63 -14.52 10.50
C SER A 74 -10.19 -14.57 10.96
N THR A 75 -9.40 -15.55 10.52
CA THR A 75 -7.99 -15.69 10.88
C THR A 75 -7.10 -15.30 9.70
N ALA A 76 -6.07 -14.50 9.98
CA ALA A 76 -5.11 -14.03 8.99
C ALA A 76 -3.67 -14.11 9.54
N CYS A 77 -2.72 -14.32 8.65
CA CYS A 77 -1.30 -14.16 8.93
C CYS A 77 -0.82 -12.86 8.28
N ALA A 78 -0.32 -11.94 9.09
CA ALA A 78 0.34 -10.74 8.61
C ALA A 78 1.85 -10.89 8.75
N ALA A 79 2.59 -10.33 7.79
CA ALA A 79 4.05 -10.35 7.78
C ALA A 79 4.63 -9.01 7.36
N VAL A 80 5.77 -8.67 7.95
CA VAL A 80 6.69 -7.61 7.54
C VAL A 80 8.05 -8.25 7.30
N VAL A 81 8.61 -8.06 6.12
CA VAL A 81 9.98 -8.50 5.77
C VAL A 81 10.82 -7.27 5.46
N VAL A 82 12.12 -7.32 5.77
CA VAL A 82 13.07 -6.26 5.43
C VAL A 82 14.15 -6.86 4.54
N LEU A 83 14.36 -6.21 3.40
CA LEU A 83 15.41 -6.56 2.45
C LEU A 83 16.52 -5.52 2.51
N ASN A 84 17.77 -5.96 2.37
CA ASN A 84 18.85 -5.08 1.98
C ASN A 84 18.60 -4.57 0.55
N ALA A 85 18.68 -3.26 0.34
CA ALA A 85 18.33 -2.63 -0.93
C ALA A 85 19.31 -2.97 -2.07
N ASP A 86 20.57 -3.24 -1.76
CA ASP A 86 21.61 -3.58 -2.75
C ASP A 86 21.56 -5.07 -3.12
N THR A 87 21.44 -5.95 -2.13
CA THR A 87 21.52 -7.41 -2.34
C THR A 87 20.16 -8.08 -2.53
N LEU A 88 19.07 -7.41 -2.13
CA LEU A 88 17.71 -7.96 -2.04
C LEU A 88 17.59 -9.18 -1.12
N GLU A 89 18.57 -9.41 -0.27
CA GLU A 89 18.53 -10.48 0.73
C GLU A 89 17.65 -10.07 1.91
N VAL A 90 16.89 -11.02 2.45
CA VAL A 90 16.08 -10.82 3.66
C VAL A 90 17.02 -10.69 4.85
N VAL A 91 16.97 -9.54 5.54
CA VAL A 91 17.77 -9.26 6.73
C VAL A 91 16.96 -9.36 8.02
N HIS A 92 15.64 -9.20 7.95
CA HIS A 92 14.73 -9.34 9.10
C HIS A 92 13.32 -9.74 8.65
N GLU A 93 12.60 -10.43 9.53
CA GLU A 93 11.19 -10.77 9.32
C GLU A 93 10.43 -10.76 10.66
N GLU A 94 9.19 -10.26 10.62
CA GLU A 94 8.22 -10.32 11.71
C GLU A 94 6.90 -10.81 11.15
N PHE A 95 6.25 -11.74 11.85
CA PHE A 95 4.90 -12.18 11.48
C PHE A 95 4.04 -12.37 12.72
N ASN A 96 2.73 -12.32 12.51
CA ASN A 96 1.75 -12.62 13.54
C ASN A 96 0.50 -13.23 12.93
N VAL A 97 -0.01 -14.29 13.56
CA VAL A 97 -1.32 -14.87 13.23
C VAL A 97 -2.35 -14.20 14.13
N VAL A 98 -3.31 -13.52 13.51
CA VAL A 98 -4.31 -12.72 14.19
C VAL A 98 -5.72 -13.15 13.81
N ARG A 99 -6.66 -12.91 14.72
CA ARG A 99 -8.08 -13.06 14.44
C ARG A 99 -8.73 -11.70 14.28
N LEU A 100 -9.17 -11.40 13.07
CA LEU A 100 -9.78 -10.13 12.69
C LEU A 100 -11.27 -10.11 13.05
N GLN A 101 -11.61 -9.25 14.00
CA GLN A 101 -13.01 -9.03 14.44
C GLN A 101 -13.71 -7.93 13.62
N VAL A 102 -12.95 -7.15 12.85
CA VAL A 102 -13.49 -6.05 12.05
C VAL A 102 -14.07 -6.63 10.74
N PRO A 103 -15.34 -6.31 10.38
CA PRO A 103 -15.96 -6.84 9.18
C PRO A 103 -15.33 -6.26 7.90
N TYR A 104 -15.41 -7.02 6.81
CA TYR A 104 -15.00 -6.54 5.49
C TYR A 104 -16.02 -5.56 4.92
N ILE A 105 -15.61 -4.31 4.75
CA ILE A 105 -16.38 -3.29 4.04
C ILE A 105 -15.55 -2.81 2.85
N PRO A 106 -16.05 -2.98 1.59
CA PRO A 106 -15.37 -2.49 0.41
C PRO A 106 -15.03 -1.00 0.53
N GLY A 107 -13.78 -0.62 0.23
CA GLY A 107 -13.25 0.74 0.38
C GLY A 107 -12.69 1.08 1.76
N PHE A 108 -12.77 0.14 2.72
CA PHE A 108 -12.29 0.33 4.10
C PHE A 108 -11.40 -0.81 4.60
N LEU A 109 -10.78 -1.56 3.68
CA LEU A 109 -9.89 -2.68 4.01
C LEU A 109 -8.78 -2.27 4.99
N ALA A 110 -8.24 -1.05 4.83
CA ALA A 110 -7.18 -0.52 5.67
C ALA A 110 -7.52 -0.53 7.18
N PHE A 111 -8.78 -0.37 7.58
CA PHE A 111 -9.18 -0.43 8.99
C PHE A 111 -9.08 -1.84 9.59
N ARG A 112 -9.04 -2.88 8.74
CA ARG A 112 -8.83 -4.26 9.17
C ARG A 112 -7.34 -4.59 9.27
N GLU A 113 -6.56 -4.09 8.32
CA GLU A 113 -5.20 -4.59 8.09
C GLU A 113 -4.11 -3.65 8.66
N ALA A 114 -4.30 -2.33 8.56
CA ALA A 114 -3.30 -1.36 9.02
C ALA A 114 -2.97 -1.51 10.51
N PRO A 115 -3.92 -1.71 11.45
CA PRO A 115 -3.58 -1.90 12.86
C PRO A 115 -2.68 -3.11 13.12
N VAL A 116 -2.87 -4.19 12.35
CA VAL A 116 -2.07 -5.41 12.48
C VAL A 116 -0.65 -5.17 11.96
N LEU A 117 -0.52 -4.54 10.79
CA LEU A 117 0.77 -4.22 10.17
C LEU A 117 1.55 -3.20 11.00
N LEU A 118 0.89 -2.19 11.57
CA LEU A 118 1.50 -1.25 12.51
C LEU A 118 2.06 -1.98 13.74
N GLY A 119 1.31 -2.94 14.30
CA GLY A 119 1.80 -3.75 15.41
C GLY A 119 3.07 -4.53 15.06
N LEU A 120 3.21 -5.03 13.83
CA LEU A 120 4.43 -5.68 13.36
C LEU A 120 5.59 -4.71 13.15
N LEU A 121 5.31 -3.51 12.62
CA LEU A 121 6.32 -2.46 12.47
C LEU A 121 6.85 -1.99 13.83
N GLU A 122 5.99 -1.84 14.84
CA GLU A 122 6.41 -1.52 16.20
C GLU A 122 7.23 -2.65 16.83
N LYS A 123 6.83 -3.91 16.60
CA LYS A 123 7.60 -5.07 17.03
C LYS A 123 8.99 -5.11 16.39
N LEU A 124 9.09 -4.80 15.10
CA LEU A 124 10.35 -4.66 14.36
C LEU A 124 11.22 -3.56 14.95
N LYS A 125 10.67 -2.37 15.22
CA LYS A 125 11.38 -1.25 15.86
C LYS A 125 11.97 -1.65 17.21
N ILE A 126 11.27 -2.49 17.98
CA ILE A 126 11.74 -2.98 19.28
C ILE A 126 12.81 -4.07 19.13
N ASN A 127 12.58 -5.06 18.27
CA ASN A 127 13.42 -6.25 18.17
C ASN A 127 14.69 -6.03 17.33
N ALA A 128 14.59 -5.21 16.29
CA ALA A 128 15.65 -4.98 15.31
C ALA A 128 15.64 -3.52 14.79
N PRO A 129 15.86 -2.52 15.66
CA PRO A 129 15.80 -1.09 15.29
C PRO A 129 16.77 -0.70 14.16
N HIS A 130 17.88 -1.42 14.02
CA HIS A 130 18.89 -1.19 12.99
C HIS A 130 18.44 -1.67 11.59
N PHE A 131 17.36 -2.45 11.51
CA PHE A 131 16.74 -2.89 10.27
C PHE A 131 15.41 -2.17 9.99
N CYS A 132 15.15 -1.03 10.65
CA CYS A 132 13.99 -0.21 10.30
C CYS A 132 14.04 0.19 8.81
N PRO A 133 13.00 -0.13 8.02
CA PRO A 133 13.00 0.17 6.59
C PRO A 133 12.82 1.67 6.35
N GLN A 134 13.52 2.20 5.36
CA GLN A 134 13.37 3.59 4.89
C GLN A 134 12.20 3.75 3.92
N LEU A 135 11.77 2.63 3.31
CA LEU A 135 10.69 2.57 2.34
C LEU A 135 9.91 1.28 2.56
N LEU A 136 8.58 1.35 2.53
CA LEU A 136 7.70 0.19 2.72
C LEU A 136 6.90 -0.11 1.45
N MET A 137 7.10 -1.29 0.87
CA MET A 137 6.26 -1.83 -0.19
C MET A 137 5.07 -2.58 0.43
N VAL A 138 3.87 -2.13 0.11
CA VAL A 138 2.63 -2.63 0.70
C VAL A 138 1.84 -3.38 -0.34
N ASP A 139 1.50 -4.65 -0.10
CA ASP A 139 0.57 -5.42 -0.94
C ASP A 139 -0.86 -4.88 -0.79
N GLY A 140 -1.14 -3.82 -1.54
CA GLY A 140 -2.36 -3.05 -1.41
C GLY A 140 -2.27 -1.75 -2.18
N ASN A 141 -3.42 -1.11 -2.40
CA ASN A 141 -3.44 0.16 -3.13
C ASN A 141 -3.04 1.34 -2.23
N GLY A 142 -2.41 2.34 -2.83
CA GLY A 142 -2.26 3.68 -2.27
C GLY A 142 -3.33 4.62 -2.82
N LEU A 143 -2.91 5.58 -3.65
CA LEU A 143 -3.79 6.58 -4.26
C LEU A 143 -4.85 5.97 -5.18
N LEU A 144 -4.56 4.90 -5.93
CA LEU A 144 -5.53 4.22 -6.80
C LEU A 144 -6.56 3.44 -5.96
N HIS A 145 -7.44 4.20 -5.33
CA HIS A 145 -8.47 3.76 -4.41
C HIS A 145 -9.70 4.66 -4.63
N PRO A 146 -10.95 4.17 -4.48
CA PRO A 146 -12.15 4.99 -4.73
C PRO A 146 -12.19 6.31 -3.95
N ARG A 147 -11.53 6.35 -2.79
CA ARG A 147 -11.40 7.56 -1.96
C ARG A 147 -10.04 8.23 -2.03
N GLY A 148 -9.13 7.75 -2.89
CA GLY A 148 -7.77 8.26 -2.99
C GLY A 148 -6.91 8.03 -1.74
N PHE A 149 -7.22 6.98 -0.96
CA PHE A 149 -6.60 6.71 0.33
C PHE A 149 -6.72 5.21 0.69
N GLY A 150 -5.95 4.38 -0.01
CA GLY A 150 -5.89 2.93 0.22
C GLY A 150 -4.99 2.53 1.39
N LEU A 151 -4.74 1.22 1.52
CA LEU A 151 -3.93 0.65 2.60
C LEU A 151 -2.54 1.26 2.68
N ALA A 152 -1.83 1.42 1.56
CA ALA A 152 -0.47 1.95 1.56
C ALA A 152 -0.43 3.39 2.12
N CYS A 153 -1.30 4.27 1.62
CA CYS A 153 -1.44 5.63 2.14
C CYS A 153 -1.80 5.65 3.63
N HIS A 154 -2.73 4.80 4.05
CA HIS A 154 -3.16 4.71 5.44
C HIS A 154 -2.00 4.28 6.34
N LEU A 155 -1.28 3.22 5.94
CA LEU A 155 -0.16 2.70 6.69
C LEU A 155 1.00 3.71 6.74
N GLY A 156 1.33 4.36 5.62
CA GLY A 156 2.37 5.38 5.56
C GLY A 156 2.13 6.57 6.46
N VAL A 157 0.90 7.12 6.45
CA VAL A 157 0.53 8.23 7.35
C VAL A 157 0.63 7.84 8.83
N LEU A 158 0.27 6.61 9.18
CA LEU A 158 0.29 6.17 10.59
C LEU A 158 1.66 5.70 11.06
N ALA A 159 2.44 5.07 10.18
CA ALA A 159 3.77 4.54 10.50
C ALA A 159 4.85 5.63 10.42
N ASP A 160 4.57 6.73 9.72
CA ASP A 160 5.52 7.78 9.34
C ASP A 160 6.72 7.19 8.58
N ILE A 161 6.41 6.39 7.56
CA ILE A 161 7.39 5.75 6.68
C ILE A 161 6.91 5.94 5.24
N PRO A 162 7.77 6.33 4.29
CA PRO A 162 7.45 6.34 2.87
C PRO A 162 6.89 4.99 2.40
N THR A 163 5.80 5.00 1.63
CA THR A 163 5.18 3.76 1.17
C THR A 163 4.94 3.70 -0.34
N ILE A 164 4.99 2.49 -0.87
CA ILE A 164 4.57 2.20 -2.24
C ILE A 164 3.49 1.13 -2.18
N GLY A 165 2.30 1.48 -2.66
CA GLY A 165 1.24 0.51 -2.86
C GLY A 165 1.49 -0.32 -4.11
N VAL A 166 1.55 -1.63 -3.97
CA VAL A 166 1.73 -2.59 -5.06
C VAL A 166 0.43 -3.37 -5.24
N GLY A 167 -0.47 -2.82 -6.06
CA GLY A 167 -1.74 -3.45 -6.38
C GLY A 167 -1.60 -4.58 -7.41
N LYS A 168 -2.22 -5.73 -7.15
CA LYS A 168 -2.33 -6.84 -8.13
C LYS A 168 -3.49 -6.66 -9.12
N ASN A 169 -4.46 -5.80 -8.79
CA ASN A 169 -5.66 -5.52 -9.58
C ASN A 169 -5.85 -4.01 -9.75
N LEU A 170 -6.35 -3.60 -10.92
CA LEU A 170 -6.69 -2.20 -11.17
C LEU A 170 -8.03 -1.87 -10.52
N HIS A 171 -8.05 -0.88 -9.63
CA HIS A 171 -9.30 -0.28 -9.19
C HIS A 171 -9.84 0.64 -10.29
N GLN A 172 -11.12 0.47 -10.65
CA GLN A 172 -11.80 1.30 -11.63
C GLN A 172 -12.18 2.63 -10.98
N VAL A 173 -11.24 3.57 -10.98
CA VAL A 173 -11.42 4.93 -10.46
C VAL A 173 -11.22 5.91 -11.60
N ASP A 174 -11.96 7.01 -11.59
CA ASP A 174 -11.77 8.12 -12.55
C ASP A 174 -11.74 7.65 -14.03
N GLY A 175 -12.62 6.71 -14.37
CA GLY A 175 -12.74 6.15 -15.71
C GLY A 175 -11.59 5.23 -16.16
N LEU A 176 -10.64 4.90 -15.27
CA LEU A 176 -9.59 3.94 -15.56
C LEU A 176 -10.16 2.55 -15.85
N ASN A 177 -9.68 1.95 -16.94
CA ASN A 177 -10.14 0.66 -17.42
C ASN A 177 -8.97 -0.31 -17.62
N GLN A 178 -9.11 -1.52 -17.08
CA GLN A 178 -8.07 -2.54 -17.16
C GLN A 178 -7.78 -3.00 -18.59
N SER A 179 -8.79 -3.09 -19.46
CA SER A 179 -8.58 -3.49 -20.86
C SER A 179 -7.76 -2.44 -21.61
N GLU A 180 -8.03 -1.15 -21.34
CA GLU A 180 -7.30 -0.03 -21.91
C GLU A 180 -5.83 -0.04 -21.47
N VAL A 181 -5.59 -0.15 -20.15
CA VAL A 181 -4.23 -0.21 -19.61
C VAL A 181 -3.44 -1.38 -20.20
N ARG A 182 -4.06 -2.57 -20.30
CA ARG A 182 -3.41 -3.74 -20.91
C ARG A 182 -3.11 -3.54 -22.39
N ARG A 183 -3.98 -2.84 -23.12
CA ARG A 183 -3.77 -2.49 -24.54
C ARG A 183 -2.57 -1.57 -24.69
N GLN A 184 -2.47 -0.53 -23.85
CA GLN A 184 -1.34 0.41 -23.86
C GLN A 184 0.00 -0.28 -23.51
N LEU A 185 0.00 -1.18 -22.52
CA LEU A 185 1.15 -2.02 -22.18
C LEU A 185 1.55 -3.05 -23.26
N GLY A 186 0.73 -3.24 -24.29
CA GLY A 186 1.02 -4.10 -25.44
C GLY A 186 1.34 -3.31 -26.72
N SER A 187 1.25 -1.98 -26.69
CA SER A 187 1.41 -1.15 -27.89
C SER A 187 2.88 -1.04 -28.30
N LYS A 188 3.14 -1.09 -29.61
CA LYS A 188 4.47 -0.86 -30.20
C LYS A 188 4.93 0.60 -30.06
N GLU A 189 4.00 1.52 -29.86
CA GLU A 189 4.25 2.96 -29.67
C GLU A 189 4.72 3.29 -28.25
N ASN A 190 4.59 2.33 -27.31
CA ASN A 190 5.14 2.51 -25.98
C ASN A 190 6.67 2.31 -26.02
N CYS A 191 7.40 3.42 -26.01
CA CYS A 191 8.86 3.45 -25.99
C CYS A 191 9.43 2.70 -24.78
N ASN A 192 8.70 2.68 -23.66
CA ASN A 192 9.03 1.98 -22.43
C ASN A 192 8.02 0.86 -22.20
N ARG A 193 8.14 -0.21 -23.01
CA ARG A 193 7.16 -1.32 -23.21
C ARG A 193 6.64 -2.01 -21.95
N GLU A 194 7.21 -1.70 -20.80
CA GLU A 194 6.90 -2.30 -19.53
C GLU A 194 6.13 -1.36 -18.58
N LEU A 195 5.93 -0.09 -18.94
CA LEU A 195 5.35 0.95 -18.07
C LEU A 195 4.26 1.76 -18.77
N VAL A 196 3.16 2.04 -18.07
CA VAL A 196 2.07 2.94 -18.52
C VAL A 196 1.65 3.82 -17.35
N LEU A 197 1.59 5.13 -17.57
CA LEU A 197 1.04 6.08 -16.60
C LEU A 197 -0.48 5.94 -16.54
N LEU A 198 -1.03 5.80 -15.34
CA LEU A 198 -2.47 5.70 -15.09
C LEU A 198 -3.06 7.11 -14.93
N THR A 199 -3.47 7.71 -16.04
CA THR A 199 -4.15 9.00 -16.05
C THR A 199 -5.66 8.79 -16.16
N GLY A 200 -6.41 9.28 -15.18
CA GLY A 200 -7.86 9.20 -15.20
C GLY A 200 -8.49 10.30 -16.08
N GLN A 201 -9.81 10.23 -16.26
CA GLN A 201 -10.57 11.16 -17.10
C GLN A 201 -10.50 12.61 -16.59
N SER A 202 -10.35 12.80 -15.28
CA SER A 202 -10.13 14.12 -14.68
C SER A 202 -8.75 14.73 -15.01
N GLY A 203 -7.83 13.97 -15.61
CA GLY A 203 -6.42 14.33 -15.78
C GLY A 203 -5.54 13.98 -14.59
N THR A 204 -6.11 13.47 -13.50
CA THR A 204 -5.37 13.03 -12.31
C THR A 204 -4.46 11.85 -12.65
N LYS A 205 -3.21 11.91 -12.19
CA LYS A 205 -2.24 10.80 -12.27
C LYS A 205 -2.40 9.92 -11.03
N TRP A 206 -2.93 8.72 -11.22
CA TRP A 206 -3.23 7.80 -10.13
C TRP A 206 -2.06 6.88 -9.77
N GLY A 207 -1.08 6.74 -10.68
CA GLY A 207 0.14 5.97 -10.50
C GLY A 207 0.56 5.31 -11.82
N MET A 208 1.18 4.13 -11.76
CA MET A 208 1.71 3.45 -12.94
C MET A 208 1.28 1.98 -12.99
N ALA A 209 1.07 1.45 -14.18
CA ALA A 209 1.03 0.03 -14.43
C ALA A 209 2.37 -0.43 -14.98
N MET A 210 2.92 -1.50 -14.42
CA MET A 210 4.22 -2.06 -14.78
C MET A 210 4.13 -3.57 -15.07
N ARG A 211 4.87 -4.05 -16.07
CA ARG A 211 5.20 -5.47 -16.19
C ARG A 211 6.46 -5.73 -15.37
N SER A 212 6.31 -6.39 -14.22
CA SER A 212 7.44 -6.62 -13.30
C SER A 212 8.47 -7.62 -13.82
N CYS A 213 8.07 -8.56 -14.69
CA CYS A 213 8.98 -9.56 -15.25
C CYS A 213 8.80 -9.67 -16.77
N PRO A 214 9.89 -9.80 -17.54
CA PRO A 214 9.83 -10.16 -18.95
C PRO A 214 9.00 -11.43 -19.16
N GLY A 215 7.97 -11.34 -20.00
CA GLY A 215 7.06 -12.47 -20.29
C GLY A 215 5.82 -12.55 -19.40
N SER A 216 5.68 -11.73 -18.35
CA SER A 216 4.41 -11.68 -17.59
C SER A 216 3.30 -11.02 -18.42
N SER A 217 2.15 -11.70 -18.51
CA SER A 217 0.94 -11.17 -19.16
C SER A 217 0.11 -10.26 -18.23
N LYS A 218 0.34 -10.33 -16.91
CA LYS A 218 -0.38 -9.57 -15.90
C LYS A 218 0.52 -8.44 -15.37
N PRO A 219 0.13 -7.16 -15.53
CA PRO A 219 0.86 -6.07 -14.91
C PRO A 219 0.58 -6.00 -13.40
N ILE A 220 1.54 -5.48 -12.65
CA ILE A 220 1.34 -4.93 -11.32
C ILE A 220 1.05 -3.42 -11.43
N TYR A 221 0.33 -2.87 -10.46
CA TYR A 221 0.00 -1.45 -10.41
C TYR A 221 0.80 -0.85 -9.26
N VAL A 222 1.79 -0.04 -9.61
CA VAL A 222 2.69 0.62 -8.67
C VAL A 222 2.18 2.02 -8.42
N LEU A 223 1.94 2.33 -7.15
CA LEU A 223 1.24 3.52 -6.72
C LEU A 223 2.08 4.15 -5.62
N LEU A 224 2.67 5.31 -5.93
CA LEU A 224 3.41 6.06 -4.94
C LEU A 224 2.43 6.58 -3.88
N ALA A 225 2.78 6.35 -2.62
CA ALA A 225 2.15 6.94 -1.45
C ALA A 225 3.27 7.45 -0.55
N VAL A 226 3.84 8.60 -0.92
CA VAL A 226 4.87 9.23 -0.08
C VAL A 226 4.20 9.70 1.22
N VAL A 227 4.90 9.59 2.33
CA VAL A 227 4.67 10.36 3.56
C VAL A 227 6.03 10.41 4.23
N GLU A 228 6.66 11.57 4.26
CA GLU A 228 7.78 11.86 5.15
C GLU A 228 7.44 13.19 5.81
N PHE A 229 7.23 13.19 7.13
CA PHE A 229 7.23 14.44 7.88
C PHE A 229 8.69 14.84 8.15
N SER A 230 9.11 16.00 7.65
CA SER A 230 10.26 16.66 8.26
C SER A 230 9.86 17.09 9.69
N GLU A 231 10.72 16.83 10.67
CA GLU A 231 10.63 17.41 12.01
C GLU A 231 10.80 18.93 11.93
N THR A 232 9.76 19.61 11.45
CA THR A 232 9.66 21.07 11.52
C THR A 232 8.20 21.47 11.59
N ASN A 233 7.56 21.18 12.73
CA ASN A 233 6.53 22.05 13.29
C ASN A 233 6.30 21.76 14.78
N MET A 234 7.05 22.51 15.60
CA MET A 234 6.88 22.86 17.03
C MET A 234 6.73 21.77 18.08
#